data_AF-A0A3N5YI97-F1
#
_entry.id   AF-A0A3N5YI97-F1
#
_cell.length_a   1.000
_cell.length_b   1.000
_cell.length_c   1.000
_cell.angle_alpha   90.00
_cell.angle_beta   90.00
_cell.angle_gamma   90.00
#
_symmetry.space_group_name_H-M   'P 1'
#
loop_
_entity.id
_entity.type
_entity.pdbx_description
1 polymer ?
#
loop_
_entity_poly.entity_id
_entity_poly.type
_entity_poly.pdbx_seq_one_letter_code
_entity_poly.pdbx_strand_id
1 'polypeptide(L)'
;MDKTVIEPDLYTNFQRLKDDIFQNMNCVKIGKISSFDKTKQTAEIELLVKVKVSDTEIKDYPMLLDCPVFSLQGGGAYIEMPITSGDNCIVLFNDRDIDNWYQTGNSMIPASKRKHNLSDGIAIVGLNPLTKSLTLDGNKIKINSGNYPLEIVTLLGKIEIASNGNITFNSGTESYLKGNYVVSTLQPVIAALAALVVSPAATPLTRGDLAGVQSAATTLVALLENWKSTQIKGV
;
A
#
# COMPACT_ATOMS: atom_id res chain seq x y z
N MET A 1 51.11 14.40 35.03
CA MET A 1 51.20 13.65 33.75
C MET A 1 51.03 14.65 32.65
N ASP A 2 52.15 14.97 32.02
CA ASP A 2 52.30 15.99 31.00
C ASP A 2 51.44 15.63 29.79
N LYS A 3 50.37 16.39 29.54
CA LYS A 3 49.61 16.28 28.29
C LYS A 3 50.44 17.01 27.25
N THR A 4 51.34 16.27 26.61
CA THR A 4 52.04 16.74 25.42
C THR A 4 50.98 17.14 24.41
N VAL A 5 50.75 18.44 24.26
CA VAL A 5 49.87 18.99 23.23
C VAL A 5 50.61 18.74 21.92
N ILE A 6 50.30 17.62 21.27
CA ILE A 6 50.74 17.33 19.92
C ILE A 6 50.19 18.46 19.06
N GLU A 7 51.08 19.31 18.54
CA GLU A 7 50.70 20.36 17.61
C GLU A 7 49.94 19.69 16.45
N PRO A 8 48.72 20.16 16.13
CA PRO A 8 47.92 19.49 15.13
C PRO A 8 48.61 19.66 13.77
N ASP A 9 49.23 18.57 13.31
CA ASP A 9 49.79 18.47 11.96
C ASP A 9 48.72 18.84 10.92
N LEU A 10 49.14 19.51 9.85
CA LEU A 10 48.27 19.93 8.75
C LEU A 10 47.45 18.76 8.21
N TYR A 11 48.08 17.58 8.13
CA TYR A 11 47.42 16.34 7.74
C TYR A 11 46.25 15.99 8.68
N THR A 12 46.46 16.09 9.99
CA THR A 12 45.42 15.80 11.01
C THR A 12 44.26 16.79 10.91
N ASN A 13 44.54 18.07 10.64
CA ASN A 13 43.49 19.08 10.45
C ASN A 13 42.66 18.83 9.19
N PHE A 14 43.29 18.41 8.08
CA PHE A 14 42.55 18.03 6.88
C PHE A 14 41.69 16.78 7.08
N GLN A 15 42.16 15.79 7.84
CA GLN A 15 41.35 14.63 8.19
C GLN A 15 40.13 15.03 9.04
N ARG A 16 40.31 15.90 10.04
CA ARG A 16 39.21 16.43 10.86
C ARG A 16 38.20 17.22 10.05
N LEU A 17 38.66 18.08 9.14
CA LEU A 17 37.78 18.85 8.24
C LEU A 17 36.97 17.90 7.35
N LYS A 18 37.62 16.88 6.78
CA LYS A 18 36.95 15.86 5.97
C LYS A 18 35.87 15.16 6.78
N ASP A 19 36.19 14.73 8.01
CA ASP A 19 35.23 14.04 8.87
C ASP A 19 34.07 14.96 9.28
N ASP A 20 34.32 16.24 9.58
CA ASP A 20 33.29 17.24 9.90
C ASP A 20 32.35 17.50 8.71
N ILE A 21 32.89 17.61 7.48
CA ILE A 21 32.09 17.74 6.27
C ILE A 21 31.15 16.54 6.14
N PHE A 22 31.66 15.30 6.27
CA PHE A 22 30.83 14.11 6.13
C PHE A 22 29.83 13.92 7.28
N GLN A 23 30.15 14.37 8.49
CA GLN A 23 29.23 14.32 9.64
C GLN A 23 28.06 15.31 9.48
N ASN A 24 28.31 16.48 8.90
CA ASN A 24 27.30 17.52 8.71
C ASN A 24 26.45 17.33 7.45
N MET A 25 26.87 16.47 6.51
CA MET A 25 26.10 16.15 5.30
C MET A 25 25.01 15.11 5.59
N ASN A 26 23.75 15.55 5.59
CA ASN A 26 22.61 14.64 5.64
C ASN A 26 22.27 14.13 4.23
N CYS A 27 22.34 12.81 4.03
CA CYS A 27 21.98 12.18 2.76
C CYS A 27 20.70 11.34 2.90
N VAL A 28 20.76 10.31 3.74
CA VAL A 28 19.63 9.39 3.96
C VAL A 28 19.58 9.05 5.45
N LYS A 29 18.39 9.09 6.04
CA LYS A 29 18.15 8.63 7.41
C LYS A 29 16.89 7.80 7.48
N ILE A 30 16.81 6.91 8.47
CA ILE A 30 15.61 6.12 8.75
C ILE A 30 14.79 6.87 9.80
N GLY A 31 13.49 6.95 9.57
CA GLY A 31 12.56 7.62 10.45
C GLY A 31 11.27 6.82 10.66
N LYS A 32 10.46 7.32 11.58
CA LYS A 32 9.13 6.80 11.91
C LYS A 32 8.13 7.94 11.81
N ILE A 33 7.00 7.68 11.17
CA ILE A 33 5.93 8.66 10.98
C ILE A 33 5.21 8.86 12.30
N SER A 34 5.15 10.11 12.76
CA SER A 34 4.38 10.53 13.93
C SER A 34 2.94 10.88 13.53
N SER A 35 2.77 11.68 12.47
CA SER A 35 1.48 12.10 11.94
C SER A 35 1.53 12.28 10.41
N PHE A 36 0.38 12.22 9.76
CA PHE A 36 0.25 12.39 8.31
C PHE A 36 -0.96 13.26 7.95
N ASP A 37 -0.73 14.34 7.19
CA ASP A 37 -1.76 15.21 6.63
C ASP A 37 -2.09 14.76 5.20
N LYS A 38 -3.29 14.19 5.03
CA LYS A 38 -3.79 13.69 3.74
C LYS A 38 -4.01 14.80 2.71
N THR A 39 -4.29 16.02 3.14
CA THR A 39 -4.63 17.14 2.24
C THR A 39 -3.37 17.71 1.60
N LYS A 40 -2.30 17.84 2.39
CA LYS A 40 -1.02 18.39 1.95
C LYS A 40 -0.03 17.31 1.49
N GLN A 41 -0.34 16.04 1.72
CA GLN A 41 0.56 14.90 1.48
C GLN A 41 1.90 15.03 2.24
N THR A 42 1.86 15.62 3.44
CA THR A 42 3.02 15.82 4.30
C THR A 42 2.96 14.93 5.54
N ALA A 43 4.13 14.52 6.02
CA ALA A 43 4.29 13.74 7.23
C ALA A 43 5.19 14.44 8.24
N GLU A 44 4.90 14.26 9.51
CA GLU A 44 5.80 14.55 10.61
C GLU A 44 6.60 13.30 10.96
N ILE A 45 7.93 13.41 11.02
CA ILE A 45 8.81 12.25 11.09
C ILE A 45 9.82 12.40 12.23
N GLU A 46 9.90 11.38 13.06
CA GLU A 46 10.92 11.21 14.08
C GLU A 46 12.06 10.35 13.52
N LEU A 47 13.30 10.86 13.54
CA LEU A 47 14.46 10.12 13.04
C LEU A 47 14.91 9.05 14.06
N LEU A 48 15.11 7.81 13.60
CA LEU A 48 15.48 6.66 14.43
C LEU A 48 17.01 6.51 14.59
N VAL A 49 17.74 7.62 14.59
CA VAL A 49 19.19 7.69 14.77
C VAL A 49 19.47 8.76 15.81
N LYS A 50 20.49 8.58 16.65
CA LYS A 50 20.91 9.60 17.63
C LYS A 50 22.18 10.29 17.16
N VAL A 51 22.32 11.58 17.48
CA VAL A 51 23.55 12.36 17.27
C VAL A 51 24.46 12.20 18.47
N LYS A 52 25.70 11.80 18.22
CA LYS A 52 26.77 11.85 19.22
C LYS A 52 27.48 13.20 19.10
N VAL A 53 27.20 14.13 20.01
CA VAL A 53 27.79 15.49 20.02
C VAL A 53 29.17 15.49 20.69
N SER A 54 29.36 14.60 21.65
CA SER A 54 30.66 14.31 22.27
C SER A 54 30.71 12.87 22.75
N ASP A 55 31.83 12.42 23.32
CA ASP A 55 31.92 11.07 23.89
C ASP A 55 30.91 10.77 25.01
N THR A 56 30.36 11.82 25.63
CA THR A 56 29.41 11.73 26.74
C THR A 56 28.03 12.29 26.43
N GLU A 57 27.86 13.04 25.33
CA GLU A 57 26.60 13.71 25.00
C GLU A 57 25.96 13.09 23.75
N ILE A 58 24.83 12.43 23.96
CA ILE A 58 23.97 11.87 22.92
C ILE A 58 22.68 12.69 22.88
N LYS A 59 22.32 13.22 21.70
CA LYS A 59 21.09 13.98 21.46
C LYS A 59 20.21 13.29 20.44
N ASP A 60 18.91 13.47 20.59
CA ASP A 60 17.94 13.08 19.58
C ASP A 60 17.87 14.17 18.49
N TYR A 61 17.56 13.78 17.26
CA TYR A 61 17.33 14.75 16.20
C TYR A 61 16.01 15.49 16.43
N PRO A 62 15.88 16.73 15.95
CA PRO A 62 14.59 17.41 15.91
C PRO A 62 13.61 16.64 15.01
N MET A 63 12.33 16.72 15.35
CA MET A 63 11.25 16.19 14.50
C MET A 63 11.24 16.93 13.17
N LEU A 64 11.13 16.19 12.07
CA LEU A 64 10.97 16.76 10.75
C LEU A 64 9.50 17.10 10.55
N LEU A 65 9.23 18.35 10.17
CA LEU A 65 7.90 18.88 9.90
C LEU A 65 7.70 19.04 8.40
N ASP A 66 6.45 18.92 7.96
CA ASP A 66 6.03 19.18 6.57
C ASP A 66 6.82 18.40 5.50
N CYS A 67 7.27 17.18 5.83
CA CYS A 67 8.05 16.36 4.90
C CYS A 67 7.12 15.74 3.83
N PRO A 68 7.28 16.05 2.53
CA PRO A 68 6.47 15.44 1.47
C PRO A 68 6.67 13.93 1.41
N VAL A 69 5.56 13.19 1.26
CA VAL A 69 5.59 11.74 1.13
C VAL A 69 5.57 11.33 -0.34
N PHE A 70 6.52 10.46 -0.71
CA PHE A 70 6.58 9.86 -2.03
C PHE A 70 5.48 8.80 -2.20
N SER A 71 4.65 8.99 -3.23
CA SER A 71 3.68 8.02 -3.72
C SER A 71 4.06 7.55 -5.12
N LEU A 72 3.70 6.31 -5.46
CA LEU A 72 3.90 5.78 -6.81
C LEU A 72 2.82 6.38 -7.74
N GLN A 73 3.18 7.44 -8.47
CA GLN A 73 2.26 8.16 -9.36
C GLN A 73 2.90 8.53 -10.71
N GLY A 74 2.09 8.59 -11.76
CA GLY A 74 2.52 8.97 -13.10
C GLY A 74 1.38 8.92 -14.13
N GLY A 75 1.40 9.83 -15.12
CA GLY A 75 0.42 9.83 -16.22
C GLY A 75 -1.04 10.03 -15.79
N GLY A 76 -1.30 10.56 -14.60
CA GLY A 76 -2.64 10.72 -14.02
C GLY A 76 -3.13 9.52 -13.19
N ALA A 77 -2.34 8.45 -13.08
CA ALA A 77 -2.62 7.33 -12.18
C ALA A 77 -1.71 7.39 -10.95
N TYR A 78 -2.21 6.92 -9.79
CA TYR A 78 -1.44 6.81 -8.56
C TYR A 78 -1.82 5.57 -7.77
N ILE A 79 -0.88 5.05 -6.99
CA ILE A 79 -1.10 4.01 -5.99
C ILE A 79 -1.02 4.68 -4.62
N GLU A 80 -2.17 4.76 -3.95
CA GLU A 80 -2.27 5.27 -2.60
C GLU A 80 -2.09 4.13 -1.59
N MET A 81 -1.13 4.31 -0.68
CA MET A 81 -0.97 3.44 0.47
C MET A 81 -1.59 4.12 1.70
N PRO A 82 -2.32 3.38 2.55
CA PRO A 82 -2.91 3.94 3.78
C PRO A 82 -1.81 4.17 4.83
N ILE A 83 -1.18 5.35 4.78
CA ILE A 83 -0.11 5.74 5.71
C ILE A 83 -0.72 6.09 7.07
N THR A 84 -0.11 5.57 8.14
CA THR A 84 -0.56 5.77 9.52
C THR A 84 0.60 6.15 10.45
N SER A 85 0.25 6.70 11.61
CA SER A 85 1.22 6.92 12.69
C SER A 85 1.85 5.59 13.09
N GLY A 86 3.17 5.56 13.16
CA GLY A 86 3.94 4.38 13.52
C GLY A 86 4.59 3.64 12.35
N ASP A 87 4.29 4.04 11.12
CA ASP A 87 4.91 3.47 9.93
C ASP A 87 6.37 3.91 9.79
N ASN A 88 7.20 3.00 9.30
CA ASN A 88 8.62 3.27 9.09
C ASN A 88 8.85 3.87 7.71
N CYS A 89 9.75 4.84 7.63
CA CYS A 89 10.10 5.53 6.40
C CYS A 89 11.61 5.76 6.27
N ILE A 90 12.04 5.93 5.03
CA ILE A 90 13.36 6.44 4.68
C ILE A 90 13.18 7.91 4.32
N VAL A 91 13.96 8.78 4.94
CA VAL A 91 14.01 10.20 4.59
C VAL A 91 15.24 10.44 3.72
N LEU A 92 14.99 10.90 2.49
CA LEU A 92 16.00 11.36 1.56
C LEU A 92 16.14 12.88 1.69
N PHE A 93 17.35 13.37 1.92
CA PHE A 93 17.60 14.81 1.99
C PHE A 93 18.10 15.32 0.65
N ASN A 94 17.54 16.43 0.19
CA ASN A 94 17.90 17.01 -1.10
C ASN A 94 19.21 17.83 -1.01
N ASP A 95 19.89 17.96 -2.14
CA ASP A 95 21.16 18.71 -2.26
C ASP A 95 20.98 20.24 -2.09
N ARG A 96 19.74 20.72 -2.27
CA ARG A 96 19.30 22.11 -2.21
C ARG A 96 17.91 22.20 -1.60
N ASP A 97 17.50 23.41 -1.22
CA ASP A 97 16.14 23.60 -0.76
C ASP A 97 15.11 23.16 -1.81
N ILE A 98 13.99 22.65 -1.29
CA ILE A 98 12.86 22.19 -2.11
C ILE A 98 11.67 23.13 -2.03
N ASP A 99 11.69 24.16 -1.17
CA ASP A 99 10.54 25.02 -0.87
C ASP A 99 9.91 25.62 -2.13
N ASN A 100 10.73 26.18 -3.03
CA ASN A 100 10.24 26.80 -4.26
C ASN A 100 9.65 25.78 -5.24
N TRP A 101 10.27 24.61 -5.34
CA TRP A 101 9.75 23.52 -6.17
C TRP A 101 8.45 22.96 -5.58
N TYR A 102 8.38 22.79 -4.27
CA TYR A 102 7.22 22.25 -3.58
C TYR A 102 5.98 23.15 -3.75
N GLN A 103 6.17 24.47 -3.81
CA GLN A 103 5.06 25.42 -4.05
C GLN A 103 4.67 25.55 -5.52
N THR A 104 5.64 25.53 -6.44
CA THR A 104 5.40 25.91 -7.85
C THR A 104 5.39 24.75 -8.82
N GLY A 105 5.96 23.60 -8.46
CA GLY A 105 6.22 22.47 -9.34
C GLY A 105 7.24 22.75 -10.45
N ASN A 106 7.83 23.94 -10.50
CA ASN A 106 8.68 24.39 -11.60
C ASN A 106 10.16 24.45 -11.22
N SER A 107 11.03 24.46 -12.23
CA SER A 107 12.45 24.72 -12.03
C SER A 107 12.65 26.17 -11.61
N MET A 108 13.14 26.35 -10.38
CA MET A 108 13.30 27.65 -9.73
C MET A 108 14.68 27.73 -9.09
N ILE A 109 15.17 28.95 -8.89
CA ILE A 109 16.37 29.19 -8.08
C ILE A 109 16.04 28.81 -6.64
N PRO A 110 16.90 28.08 -5.91
CA PRO A 110 16.69 27.80 -4.49
C PRO A 110 16.48 29.09 -3.70
N ALA A 111 15.50 29.11 -2.80
CA ALA A 111 15.20 30.28 -1.97
C ALA A 111 16.33 30.59 -0.97
N SER A 112 17.13 29.58 -0.65
CA SER A 112 18.15 29.57 0.39
C SER A 112 19.43 28.89 -0.07
N LYS A 113 20.54 29.20 0.62
CA LYS A 113 21.85 28.58 0.40
C LYS A 113 22.00 27.24 1.14
N ARG A 114 20.93 26.73 1.77
CA ARG A 114 20.91 25.44 2.48
C ARG A 114 21.24 24.30 1.51
N LYS A 115 22.01 23.33 2.00
CA LYS A 115 22.38 22.10 1.32
C LYS A 115 22.32 20.97 2.34
N HIS A 116 21.77 19.81 1.98
CA HIS A 116 21.70 18.65 2.87
C HIS A 116 21.09 18.99 4.25
N ASN A 117 20.11 19.88 4.28
CA ASN A 117 19.47 20.32 5.52
C ASN A 117 18.36 19.34 5.91
N LEU A 118 18.11 19.21 7.22
CA LEU A 118 17.06 18.34 7.75
C LEU A 118 15.65 18.76 7.31
N SER A 119 15.41 20.04 7.01
CA SER A 119 14.11 20.52 6.53
C SER A 119 13.79 20.09 5.09
N ASP A 120 14.80 19.77 4.29
CA ASP A 120 14.63 19.46 2.86
C ASP A 120 14.54 17.93 2.64
N GLY A 121 13.72 17.28 3.47
CA GLY A 121 13.50 15.84 3.45
C GLY A 121 12.36 15.42 2.53
N ILE A 122 12.46 14.24 1.92
CA ILE A 122 11.38 13.55 1.22
C ILE A 122 11.25 12.16 1.85
N ALA A 123 10.03 11.79 2.23
CA ALA A 123 9.76 10.53 2.92
C ALA A 123 9.30 9.43 1.97
N ILE A 124 9.97 8.28 2.02
CA ILE A 124 9.57 7.05 1.34
C ILE A 124 9.13 6.04 2.40
N VAL A 125 7.85 5.68 2.39
CA VAL A 125 7.27 4.74 3.36
C VAL A 125 7.43 3.30 2.88
N GLY A 126 7.73 2.38 3.79
CA GLY A 126 7.74 0.93 3.50
C GLY A 126 9.02 0.19 3.89
N LEU A 127 10.02 0.85 4.48
CA LEU A 127 11.22 0.17 4.98
C LEU A 127 10.95 -0.42 6.37
N ASN A 128 10.78 -1.73 6.46
CA ASN A 128 10.55 -2.40 7.74
C ASN A 128 11.84 -3.01 8.33
N PRO A 129 12.02 -2.93 9.66
CA PRO A 129 13.11 -3.64 10.35
C PRO A 129 12.86 -5.16 10.35
N LEU A 130 13.90 -5.95 10.60
CA LEU A 130 13.82 -7.41 10.73
C LEU A 130 12.77 -7.88 11.75
N THR A 131 12.50 -7.08 12.79
CA THR A 131 11.47 -7.37 13.80
C THR A 131 10.04 -7.24 13.28
N LYS A 132 9.84 -6.58 12.13
CA LYS A 132 8.56 -6.42 11.43
C LYS A 132 8.70 -6.82 9.96
N SER A 133 9.42 -7.89 9.68
CA SER A 133 9.64 -8.35 8.31
C SER A 133 8.33 -8.76 7.65
N LEU A 134 8.23 -8.52 6.34
CA LEU A 134 7.14 -9.03 5.52
C LEU A 134 7.50 -10.46 5.08
N THR A 135 6.53 -11.37 5.12
CA THR A 135 6.68 -12.70 4.55
C THR A 135 6.66 -12.60 3.02
N LEU A 136 7.79 -12.89 2.38
CA LEU A 136 7.94 -12.81 0.93
C LEU A 136 7.94 -14.23 0.35
N ASP A 137 6.91 -14.56 -0.44
CA ASP A 137 6.71 -15.90 -1.01
C ASP A 137 7.59 -16.19 -2.25
N GLY A 138 8.29 -15.18 -2.80
CA GLY A 138 9.25 -15.31 -3.91
C GLY A 138 8.70 -15.65 -5.30
N ASN A 139 7.55 -16.30 -5.38
CA ASN A 139 7.03 -16.91 -6.61
C ASN A 139 5.81 -16.19 -7.20
N LYS A 140 5.30 -15.15 -6.53
CA LYS A 140 4.06 -14.46 -6.88
C LYS A 140 4.12 -12.98 -6.53
N ILE A 141 3.45 -12.15 -7.33
CA ILE A 141 3.13 -10.78 -6.95
C ILE A 141 1.93 -10.85 -6.01
N LYS A 142 2.06 -10.24 -4.84
CA LYS A 142 1.03 -10.19 -3.81
C LYS A 142 0.79 -8.74 -3.40
N ILE A 143 -0.41 -8.23 -3.68
CA ILE A 143 -0.90 -7.00 -3.07
C ILE A 143 -1.73 -7.43 -1.89
N ASN A 144 -1.22 -7.19 -0.68
CA ASN A 144 -1.89 -7.55 0.55
C ASN A 144 -1.99 -6.30 1.41
N SER A 145 -3.18 -6.07 1.92
CA SER A 145 -3.49 -4.88 2.69
C SER A 145 -3.73 -5.22 4.17
N GLY A 146 -3.09 -6.26 4.71
CA GLY A 146 -3.16 -6.63 6.12
C GLY A 146 -4.60 -6.78 6.63
N ASN A 147 -5.07 -5.81 7.42
CA ASN A 147 -6.43 -5.72 7.95
C ASN A 147 -7.48 -5.24 6.92
N TYR A 148 -7.06 -4.75 5.75
CA TYR A 148 -7.95 -4.36 4.67
C TYR A 148 -8.15 -5.55 3.71
N PRO A 149 -9.37 -5.73 3.17
CA PRO A 149 -9.84 -7.00 2.62
C PRO A 149 -9.34 -7.32 1.20
N LEU A 150 -8.19 -6.80 0.76
CA LEU A 150 -7.68 -7.03 -0.59
C LEU A 150 -6.44 -7.92 -0.58
N GLU A 151 -6.59 -9.12 -1.16
CA GLU A 151 -5.48 -9.95 -1.58
C GLU A 151 -5.59 -10.26 -3.09
N ILE A 152 -4.64 -9.73 -3.88
CA ILE A 152 -4.48 -10.05 -5.30
C ILE A 152 -3.18 -10.84 -5.45
N VAL A 153 -3.30 -12.07 -5.95
CA VAL A 153 -2.17 -12.98 -6.15
C VAL A 153 -2.13 -13.47 -7.59
N THR A 154 -0.94 -13.43 -8.19
CA THR A 154 -0.67 -14.07 -9.48
C THR A 154 0.27 -15.27 -9.29
N LEU A 155 -0.21 -16.48 -9.56
CA LEU A 155 0.60 -17.69 -9.50
C LEU A 155 0.36 -18.56 -10.75
N LEU A 156 1.42 -18.90 -11.47
CA LEU A 156 1.38 -19.85 -12.61
C LEU A 156 0.26 -19.55 -13.64
N GLY A 157 0.05 -18.27 -13.96
CA GLY A 157 -0.96 -17.82 -14.95
C GLY A 157 -2.39 -17.68 -14.41
N LYS A 158 -2.64 -17.96 -13.12
CA LYS A 158 -3.91 -17.68 -12.44
C LYS A 158 -3.86 -16.33 -11.74
N ILE A 159 -4.94 -15.56 -11.83
CA ILE A 159 -5.22 -14.41 -10.96
C ILE A 159 -6.25 -14.85 -9.93
N GLU A 160 -5.92 -14.70 -8.65
CA GLU A 160 -6.83 -14.92 -7.54
C GLU A 160 -7.09 -13.60 -6.81
N ILE A 161 -8.36 -13.24 -6.71
CA ILE A 161 -8.83 -12.07 -5.97
C ILE A 161 -9.65 -12.60 -4.81
N ALA A 162 -9.11 -12.49 -3.60
CA ALA A 162 -9.79 -12.90 -2.38
C ALA A 162 -10.17 -11.67 -1.55
N SER A 163 -11.40 -11.66 -1.05
CA SER A 163 -11.91 -10.67 -0.10
C SER A 163 -12.78 -11.37 0.93
N ASN A 164 -12.65 -10.98 2.20
CA ASN A 164 -13.54 -11.45 3.27
C ASN A 164 -14.92 -10.78 3.21
N GLY A 165 -15.05 -9.69 2.44
CA GLY A 165 -16.30 -9.00 2.19
C GLY A 165 -16.84 -9.29 0.78
N ASN A 166 -17.71 -8.39 0.32
CA ASN A 166 -18.21 -8.46 -1.04
C ASN A 166 -17.14 -7.99 -2.04
N ILE A 167 -17.11 -8.63 -3.21
CA ILE A 167 -16.39 -8.11 -4.38
C ILE A 167 -17.46 -7.49 -5.28
N THR A 168 -17.42 -6.15 -5.41
CA THR A 168 -18.37 -5.40 -6.23
C THR A 168 -17.70 -4.94 -7.51
N PHE A 169 -18.33 -5.23 -8.66
CA PHE A 169 -17.90 -4.74 -9.97
C PHE A 169 -18.83 -3.61 -10.41
N ASN A 170 -18.42 -2.36 -10.18
CA ASN A 170 -19.16 -1.17 -10.61
C ASN A 170 -18.73 -0.77 -12.03
N SER A 171 -19.52 -1.18 -13.03
CA SER A 171 -19.35 -0.74 -14.42
C SER A 171 -20.59 0.07 -14.83
N GLY A 172 -20.38 1.23 -15.46
CA GLY A 172 -21.46 2.06 -15.98
C GLY A 172 -22.10 1.53 -17.27
N THR A 173 -21.64 0.38 -17.77
CA THR A 173 -22.12 -0.22 -19.02
C THR A 173 -22.37 -1.72 -18.83
N GLU A 174 -21.37 -2.56 -19.09
CA GLU A 174 -21.46 -4.01 -18.94
C GLU A 174 -20.14 -4.58 -18.40
N SER A 175 -20.21 -5.76 -17.78
CA SER A 175 -19.04 -6.52 -17.31
C SER A 175 -18.89 -7.77 -18.18
N TYR A 176 -17.95 -7.75 -19.12
CA TYR A 176 -17.68 -8.90 -19.99
C TYR A 176 -16.73 -9.87 -19.31
N LEU A 177 -17.17 -11.11 -19.16
CA LEU A 177 -16.32 -12.21 -18.76
C LEU A 177 -16.25 -13.19 -19.95
N LYS A 178 -15.04 -13.52 -20.41
CA LYS A 178 -14.79 -14.55 -21.44
C LYS A 178 -14.29 -15.86 -20.81
N GLY A 179 -14.98 -16.98 -21.09
CA GLY A 179 -14.63 -18.31 -20.59
C GLY A 179 -15.81 -19.05 -19.94
N ASN A 180 -15.49 -20.13 -19.22
CA ASN A 180 -16.48 -20.90 -18.46
C ASN A 180 -16.58 -20.35 -17.03
N TYR A 181 -17.81 -20.12 -16.57
CA TYR A 181 -18.09 -19.63 -15.21
C TYR A 181 -18.69 -20.73 -14.36
N VAL A 182 -18.16 -20.89 -13.15
CA VAL A 182 -18.75 -21.73 -12.12
C VAL A 182 -19.14 -20.84 -10.97
N VAL A 183 -20.45 -20.69 -10.76
CA VAL A 183 -21.02 -19.96 -9.62
C VAL A 183 -21.40 -21.00 -8.58
N SER A 184 -20.59 -21.12 -7.53
CA SER A 184 -20.72 -22.17 -6.50
C SER A 184 -22.10 -22.20 -5.82
N THR A 185 -22.77 -21.05 -5.71
CA THR A 185 -24.12 -20.94 -5.11
C THR A 185 -25.23 -21.55 -5.98
N LEU A 186 -25.01 -21.72 -7.29
CA LEU A 186 -25.98 -22.35 -8.20
C LEU A 186 -25.77 -23.86 -8.33
N GLN A 187 -24.66 -24.39 -7.82
CA GLN A 187 -24.33 -25.81 -7.89
C GLN A 187 -25.41 -26.72 -7.28
N PRO A 188 -26.04 -26.38 -6.13
CA PRO A 188 -27.12 -27.20 -5.57
C PRO A 188 -28.38 -27.19 -6.45
N VAL A 189 -28.67 -26.06 -7.11
CA VAL A 189 -29.83 -25.90 -7.99
C VAL A 189 -29.65 -26.70 -9.28
N ILE A 190 -28.46 -26.64 -9.88
CA ILE A 190 -28.10 -27.43 -11.07
C ILE A 190 -28.15 -28.93 -10.73
N ALA A 191 -27.64 -29.34 -9.56
CA ALA A 191 -27.72 -30.72 -9.11
C ALA A 191 -29.16 -31.21 -8.90
N ALA A 192 -30.03 -30.38 -8.33
CA ALA A 192 -31.45 -30.69 -8.14
C ALA A 192 -32.20 -30.80 -9.49
N LEU A 193 -31.90 -29.91 -10.45
CA LEU A 193 -32.46 -29.99 -11.80
C LEU A 193 -31.99 -31.25 -12.55
N ALA A 194 -30.70 -31.57 -12.47
CA ALA A 194 -30.13 -32.76 -13.10
C ALA A 194 -30.75 -34.05 -12.54
N ALA A 195 -31.00 -34.11 -11.23
CA ALA A 195 -31.68 -35.25 -10.61
C ALA A 195 -33.13 -35.42 -11.12
N LEU A 196 -33.82 -34.32 -11.45
CA LEU A 196 -35.18 -34.37 -12.02
C LEU A 196 -35.18 -34.84 -13.48
N VAL A 197 -34.16 -34.49 -14.26
CA VAL A 197 -34.03 -34.90 -15.69
C VAL A 197 -33.57 -36.35 -15.83
N VAL A 198 -32.84 -36.89 -14.85
CA VAL A 198 -32.35 -38.27 -14.85
C VAL A 198 -33.38 -39.28 -14.31
N SER A 199 -34.62 -38.85 -14.01
CA SER A 199 -35.68 -39.82 -13.69
C SER A 199 -35.86 -40.77 -14.89
N PRO A 200 -35.64 -42.09 -14.73
CA PRO A 200 -35.67 -43.01 -15.86
C PRO A 200 -37.07 -43.02 -16.44
N ALA A 201 -37.15 -42.74 -17.75
CA ALA A 201 -38.36 -42.79 -18.54
C ALA A 201 -39.03 -44.16 -18.41
N ALA A 202 -40.16 -44.23 -17.71
CA ALA A 202 -41.14 -45.32 -17.85
C ALA A 202 -42.57 -44.98 -17.37
N THR A 203 -42.89 -43.72 -16.99
CA THR A 203 -44.25 -43.32 -16.64
C THR A 203 -44.66 -42.04 -17.37
N PRO A 204 -45.89 -41.96 -17.92
CA PRO A 204 -46.38 -40.74 -18.56
C PRO A 204 -46.36 -39.60 -17.55
N LEU A 205 -45.79 -38.45 -17.94
CA LEU A 205 -45.69 -37.25 -17.11
C LEU A 205 -47.07 -36.87 -16.56
N THR A 206 -47.24 -36.94 -15.25
CA THR A 206 -48.49 -36.58 -14.59
C THR A 206 -48.52 -35.07 -14.32
N ARG A 207 -49.70 -34.49 -14.12
CA ARG A 207 -49.87 -33.06 -13.79
C ARG A 207 -49.09 -32.64 -12.52
N GLY A 208 -48.74 -33.59 -11.65
CA GLY A 208 -47.90 -33.38 -10.46
C GLY A 208 -46.41 -33.18 -10.78
N ASP A 209 -45.88 -33.85 -11.82
CA ASP A 209 -44.49 -33.69 -12.26
C ASP A 209 -44.28 -32.30 -12.88
N LEU A 210 -45.28 -31.81 -13.61
CA LEU A 210 -45.31 -30.45 -14.15
C LEU A 210 -45.37 -29.39 -13.04
N ALA A 211 -46.06 -29.67 -11.93
CA ALA A 211 -46.10 -28.79 -10.77
C ALA A 211 -44.74 -28.74 -10.03
N GLY A 212 -44.00 -29.84 -9.99
CA GLY A 212 -42.62 -29.88 -9.48
C GLY A 212 -41.66 -29.04 -10.31
N VAL A 213 -41.75 -29.13 -11.65
CA VAL A 213 -40.99 -28.27 -12.57
C VAL A 213 -41.37 -26.80 -12.39
N GLN A 214 -42.65 -26.50 -12.21
CA GLN A 214 -43.14 -25.13 -12.01
C GLN A 214 -42.66 -24.56 -10.67
N SER A 215 -42.60 -25.37 -9.62
CA SER A 215 -42.03 -24.97 -8.32
C SER A 215 -40.53 -24.70 -8.39
N ALA A 216 -39.76 -25.56 -9.07
CA ALA A 216 -38.33 -25.36 -9.28
C ALA A 216 -38.02 -24.12 -10.14
N ALA A 217 -38.81 -23.89 -11.21
CA ALA A 217 -38.71 -22.70 -12.03
C ALA A 217 -39.06 -21.42 -11.24
N THR A 218 -40.10 -21.48 -10.40
CA THR A 218 -40.48 -20.36 -9.52
C THR A 218 -39.41 -20.06 -8.49
N THR A 219 -38.74 -21.08 -7.94
CA THR A 219 -37.63 -20.91 -7.00
C THR A 219 -36.40 -20.31 -7.69
N LEU A 220 -36.11 -20.70 -8.94
CA LEU A 220 -35.04 -20.10 -9.74
C LEU A 220 -35.33 -18.64 -10.06
N VAL A 221 -36.57 -18.32 -10.45
CA VAL A 221 -37.03 -16.94 -10.68
C VAL A 221 -36.93 -16.12 -9.40
N ALA A 222 -37.33 -16.67 -8.24
CA ALA A 222 -37.22 -15.99 -6.95
C ALA A 222 -35.76 -15.75 -6.54
N LEU A 223 -34.84 -16.69 -6.82
CA LEU A 223 -33.40 -16.48 -6.58
C LEU A 223 -32.82 -15.40 -7.50
N LEU A 224 -33.25 -15.37 -8.77
CA LEU A 224 -32.87 -14.33 -9.73
C LEU A 224 -33.44 -12.95 -9.35
N GLU A 225 -34.68 -12.89 -8.86
CA GLU A 225 -35.31 -11.66 -8.38
C GLU A 225 -34.70 -11.17 -7.08
N ASN A 226 -34.35 -12.07 -6.15
CA ASN A 226 -33.63 -11.72 -4.93
C ASN A 226 -32.24 -11.15 -5.25
N TRP A 227 -31.53 -11.76 -6.21
CA TRP A 227 -30.27 -11.22 -6.72
C TRP A 227 -30.43 -9.80 -7.28
N LYS A 228 -31.46 -9.56 -8.13
CA LYS A 228 -31.78 -8.21 -8.63
C LYS A 228 -32.08 -7.22 -7.51
N SER A 229 -32.88 -7.60 -6.51
CA SER A 229 -33.26 -6.71 -5.41
C SER A 229 -32.09 -6.34 -4.48
N THR A 230 -31.12 -7.24 -4.33
CA THR A 230 -29.92 -7.02 -3.51
C THR A 230 -28.96 -6.03 -4.18
N GLN A 231 -28.95 -5.96 -5.51
CA GLN A 231 -28.18 -4.96 -6.26
C GLN A 231 -28.77 -3.53 -6.17
N ILE A 232 -30.09 -3.40 -5.98
CA ILE A 232 -30.77 -2.08 -5.96
C ILE A 232 -30.73 -1.43 -4.56
N LYS A 233 -30.57 -2.20 -3.48
CA LYS A 233 -30.52 -1.68 -2.10
C LYS A 233 -29.13 -1.21 -1.64
N GLY A 234 -28.15 -1.19 -2.54
CA GLY A 234 -26.78 -0.75 -2.28
C GLY A 234 -26.42 0.59 -2.91
N VAL A 235 -27.41 1.45 -3.17
CA VAL A 235 -27.23 2.89 -3.48
C VAL A 235 -27.59 3.69 -2.23
#